data_AF-T1CXN8-F1
#
_entry.id   AF-T1CXN8-F1
#
_cell.length_a   1.000
_cell.length_b   1.000
_cell.length_c   1.000
_cell.angle_alpha   90.00
_cell.angle_beta   90.00
_cell.angle_gamma   90.00
#
_symmetry.space_group_name_H-M   'P 1'
#
loop_
_entity.id
_entity.type
_entity.pdbx_description
1 polymer ?
#
loop_
_entity_poly.entity_id
_entity_poly.type
_entity_poly.pdbx_seq_one_letter_code
_entity_poly.pdbx_strand_id
1 'polypeptide(L)'
;WFGVEEVPYERLEVSSPGLDRPLNKTADFERFLGREAKVKLRIPYAGQRNFSGRLEAVTEQTLTLATSAGLLDMAREDIERARLVPEL
;
A
#
# COMPACT_ATOMS: atom_id res chain seq x y z
N TRP A 1 -4.46 28.70 -8.74
CA TRP A 1 -3.57 28.00 -7.80
C TRP A 1 -4.38 26.86 -7.23
N PHE A 2 -4.09 25.62 -7.62
CA PHE A 2 -4.86 24.46 -7.19
C PHE A 2 -4.37 24.06 -5.80
N GLY A 3 -5.28 24.14 -4.82
CA GLY A 3 -5.06 23.63 -3.48
C GLY A 3 -4.88 22.13 -3.55
N VAL A 4 -3.65 21.67 -3.34
CA VAL A 4 -3.43 20.31 -2.88
C VAL A 4 -3.57 20.37 -1.38
N GLU A 5 -4.73 19.92 -0.92
CA GLU A 5 -5.09 19.81 0.48
C GLU A 5 -4.03 18.95 1.17
N GLU A 6 -3.24 19.58 2.04
CA GLU A 6 -2.31 18.91 2.94
C GLU A 6 -3.14 18.06 3.90
N VAL A 7 -3.41 16.81 3.53
CA VAL A 7 -4.06 15.85 4.43
C VAL A 7 -3.05 15.51 5.53
N PRO A 8 -3.31 15.88 6.81
CA PRO A 8 -2.44 15.48 7.90
C PRO A 8 -2.68 13.99 8.15
N TYR A 9 -1.82 13.14 7.62
CA TYR A 9 -1.91 11.70 7.87
C TYR A 9 -1.20 11.39 9.18
N GLU A 10 -1.98 11.31 10.27
CA GLU A 10 -1.51 10.90 11.58
C GLU A 10 -0.92 9.48 11.52
N ARG A 11 0.40 9.41 11.75
CA ARG A 11 1.19 8.28 12.31
C ARG A 11 0.40 6.98 12.49
N LEU A 12 0.26 6.18 11.43
CA LEU A 12 -0.33 4.85 11.55
C LEU A 12 0.63 3.87 12.23
N GLU A 13 0.15 3.34 13.34
CA GLU A 13 0.82 2.44 14.25
C GLU A 13 1.18 1.12 13.56
N VAL A 14 2.46 0.76 13.65
CA VAL A 14 3.05 -0.45 13.08
C VAL A 14 2.63 -1.69 13.87
N SER A 15 1.57 -2.38 13.45
CA SER A 15 1.36 -3.77 13.93
C SER A 15 2.43 -4.70 13.31
N SER A 16 3.36 -5.11 14.17
CA SER A 16 4.19 -6.33 14.08
C SER A 16 3.40 -7.50 14.74
N PRO A 17 3.83 -8.79 14.77
CA PRO A 17 4.82 -9.55 13.99
C PRO A 17 4.28 -10.93 13.49
N GLY A 18 4.78 -11.48 12.38
CA GLY A 18 4.98 -12.94 12.30
C GLY A 18 4.29 -13.78 11.20
N LEU A 19 3.28 -13.30 10.49
CA LEU A 19 2.61 -14.11 9.44
C LEU A 19 2.47 -13.34 8.13
N ASP A 20 3.59 -12.75 7.74
CA ASP A 20 3.59 -11.77 6.68
C ASP A 20 3.98 -12.42 5.35
N ARG A 21 2.98 -12.88 4.59
CA ARG A 21 3.19 -13.50 3.29
C ARG A 21 3.68 -12.42 2.33
N PRO A 22 4.95 -12.44 1.89
CA PRO A 22 5.48 -11.40 1.02
C PRO A 22 4.80 -11.48 -0.34
N LEU A 23 4.19 -10.36 -0.75
CA LEU A 23 3.62 -10.20 -2.07
C LEU A 23 4.72 -9.69 -3.00
N ASN A 24 5.34 -10.60 -3.74
CA ASN A 24 6.46 -10.27 -4.63
C ASN A 24 6.02 -10.22 -6.10
N LYS A 25 5.13 -11.12 -6.53
CA LYS A 25 4.69 -11.21 -7.93
C LYS A 25 3.36 -10.51 -8.12
N THR A 26 3.12 -9.93 -9.30
CA THR A 26 1.84 -9.33 -9.69
C THR A 26 0.66 -10.30 -9.46
N ALA A 27 0.84 -11.57 -9.84
CA ALA A 27 -0.15 -12.62 -9.62
C ALA A 27 -0.55 -12.82 -8.14
N ASP A 28 0.35 -12.53 -7.18
CA ASP A 28 -0.02 -12.54 -5.77
C ASP A 28 -0.98 -11.38 -5.48
N PHE A 29 -0.66 -10.15 -5.91
CA PHE A 29 -1.56 -9.00 -5.71
C PHE A 29 -2.92 -9.20 -6.38
N GLU A 30 -2.94 -9.74 -7.60
CA GLU A 30 -4.18 -10.04 -8.33
C GLU A 30 -5.06 -11.03 -7.55
N ARG A 31 -4.43 -12.08 -7.00
CA ARG A 31 -5.11 -13.09 -6.18
C ARG A 31 -5.70 -12.50 -4.89
N PHE A 32 -5.14 -11.40 -4.40
CA PHE A 32 -5.54 -10.76 -3.15
C PHE A 32 -6.21 -9.41 -3.35
N LEU A 33 -6.68 -9.09 -4.56
CA LEU A 33 -7.55 -7.93 -4.79
C LEU A 33 -8.76 -8.00 -3.83
N GLY A 34 -9.09 -6.85 -3.25
CA GLY A 34 -10.09 -6.70 -2.21
C GLY A 34 -9.61 -7.01 -0.77
N ARG A 35 -8.38 -7.48 -0.58
CA ARG A 35 -7.80 -7.76 0.76
C ARG A 35 -6.94 -6.62 1.27
N GLU A 36 -6.78 -6.54 2.58
CA GLU A 36 -5.91 -5.55 3.22
C GLU A 36 -4.43 -5.94 3.10
N ALA A 37 -3.60 -4.98 2.69
CA ALA A 37 -2.16 -5.14 2.54
C ALA A 37 -1.42 -3.91 3.05
N LYS A 38 -0.23 -4.16 3.59
CA LYS A 38 0.77 -3.16 3.93
C LYS A 38 1.82 -3.11 2.83
N VAL A 39 2.09 -1.93 2.33
CA VAL A 39 3.08 -1.67 1.28
C VAL A 39 4.10 -0.68 1.78
N LYS A 40 5.37 -1.06 1.66
CA LYS A 40 6.51 -0.23 1.95
C LYS A 40 7.15 0.20 0.63
N LEU A 41 7.32 1.50 0.45
CA LEU A 41 8.01 2.12 -0.68
C LEU A 41 9.50 2.30 -0.39
N ARG A 42 10.30 2.23 -1.45
CA ARG A 42 11.74 2.55 -1.48
C ARG A 42 11.93 4.05 -1.30
N ILE A 43 11.16 4.83 -2.07
CA ILE A 43 11.18 6.28 -2.07
C ILE A 43 9.97 6.78 -1.27
N PRO A 44 10.13 7.75 -0.35
CA PRO A 44 9.00 8.34 0.35
C PRO A 44 8.04 9.02 -0.64
N TYR A 45 6.79 8.59 -0.61
CA TYR A 45 5.70 9.27 -1.29
C TYR A 45 4.98 10.16 -0.27
N ALA A 46 4.83 11.45 -0.57
CA ALA A 46 4.25 12.43 0.36
C ALA A 46 4.89 12.41 1.78
N GLY A 47 6.19 12.16 1.88
CA GLY A 47 6.92 12.10 3.16
C GLY A 47 6.80 10.77 3.93
N GLN A 48 6.01 9.81 3.44
CA GLN A 48 5.80 8.51 4.07
C GLN A 48 6.22 7.36 3.15
N ARG A 49 6.71 6.27 3.75
CA ARG A 49 7.12 5.06 3.02
C ARG A 49 6.25 3.86 3.31
N ASN A 50 5.45 3.88 4.37
CA ASN A 50 4.63 2.74 4.76
C ASN A 50 3.16 3.10 4.53
N PHE A 51 2.47 2.34 3.71
CA PHE A 51 1.07 2.51 3.40
C PHE A 51 0.32 1.25 3.80
N SER A 52 -0.90 1.40 4.28
CA SER A 52 -1.79 0.29 4.60
C SER A 52 -3.15 0.59 4.01
N GLY A 53 -3.71 -0.38 3.33
CA GLY A 53 -5.02 -0.24 2.72
C GLY A 53 -5.45 -1.51 2.01
N ARG A 54 -6.62 -1.45 1.39
CA ARG A 54 -7.15 -2.54 0.58
C ARG A 54 -6.58 -2.50 -0.83
N LEU A 55 -6.17 -3.64 -1.35
CA LEU A 55 -5.78 -3.78 -2.75
C LEU A 55 -7.01 -3.57 -3.64
N GLU A 56 -7.08 -2.45 -4.36
CA GLU A 56 -8.22 -2.12 -5.23
C GLU A 56 -7.97 -2.59 -6.66
N ALA A 57 -6.79 -2.27 -7.18
CA ALA A 57 -6.36 -2.70 -8.49
C ALA A 57 -4.85 -2.96 -8.50
N VAL A 58 -4.41 -3.84 -9.38
CA VAL A 58 -2.99 -4.04 -9.66
C VAL A 58 -2.81 -4.22 -11.15
N THR A 59 -1.75 -3.62 -11.67
CA THR A 59 -1.31 -3.77 -13.05
C THR A 59 0.14 -4.25 -13.07
N GLU A 60 0.70 -4.49 -14.25
CA GLU A 60 2.11 -4.86 -14.39
C GLU A 60 3.06 -3.76 -13.87
N GLN A 61 2.63 -2.49 -13.90
CA GLN A 61 3.48 -1.34 -13.59
C GLN A 61 3.05 -0.58 -12.34
N THR A 62 1.77 -0.61 -11.97
CA THR A 62 1.19 0.18 -10.88
C THR A 62 0.36 -0.68 -9.93
N LEU A 63 0.24 -0.21 -8.69
CA LEU A 63 -0.62 -0.77 -7.66
C LEU A 63 -1.53 0.33 -7.12
N THR A 64 -2.84 0.07 -7.07
CA THR A 64 -3.84 0.98 -6.51
C THR A 64 -4.29 0.45 -5.16
N LEU A 65 -4.12 1.27 -4.13
CA LEU A 65 -4.43 0.97 -2.74
C LEU A 65 -5.52 1.89 -2.23
N ALA A 66 -6.64 1.33 -1.79
CA ALA A 66 -7.68 2.04 -1.06
C ALA A 66 -7.29 2.19 0.40
N THR A 67 -6.82 3.37 0.76
CA THR A 67 -6.47 3.75 2.14
C THR A 67 -7.60 4.59 2.75
N SER A 68 -7.52 4.88 4.05
CA SER A 68 -8.49 5.79 4.69
C SER A 68 -8.42 7.23 4.14
N ALA A 69 -7.33 7.61 3.45
CA ALA A 69 -7.18 8.90 2.79
C ALA A 69 -7.76 8.92 1.36
N GLY A 70 -8.13 7.76 0.82
CA GLY A 70 -8.59 7.60 -0.56
C GLY A 70 -7.78 6.54 -1.34
N LEU A 71 -8.01 6.52 -2.66
CA LEU A 71 -7.28 5.67 -3.59
C LEU A 71 -5.90 6.26 -3.85
N LEU A 72 -4.87 5.44 -3.67
CA LEU A 72 -3.48 5.81 -3.89
C LEU A 72 -2.86 4.90 -4.94
N ASP A 73 -2.47 5.48 -6.06
CA ASP A 73 -1.72 4.81 -7.13
C ASP A 73 -0.21 4.96 -6.88
N MET A 74 0.49 3.83 -6.86
CA MET A 74 1.93 3.77 -6.64
C MET A 74 2.60 2.86 -7.68
N ALA A 75 3.78 3.25 -8.15
CA ALA A 75 4.53 2.45 -9.11
C ALA A 75 5.12 1.21 -8.43
N ARG A 76 5.06 0.07 -9.12
CA ARG A 76 5.58 -1.21 -8.60
C ARG A 76 7.09 -1.20 -8.40
N GLU A 77 7.81 -0.42 -9.19
CA GLU A 77 9.26 -0.24 -9.05
C GLU A 77 9.65 0.47 -7.74
N ASP A 78 8.77 1.36 -7.28
CA ASP A 78 8.93 2.09 -6.02
C ASP A 78 8.55 1.24 -4.81
N ILE A 79 7.83 0.12 -5.00
CA ILE A 79 7.49 -0.79 -3.91
C ILE A 79 8.75 -1.55 -3.48
N GLU A 80 9.19 -1.29 -2.25
CA GLU A 80 10.27 -2.05 -1.60
C GLU A 80 9.76 -3.41 -1.13
N ARG A 81 8.56 -3.43 -0.53
CA ARG A 81 8.00 -4.64 0.07
C ARG A 81 6.49 -4.53 0.20
N ALA A 82 5.76 -5.58 -0.12
CA ALA A 82 4.32 -5.66 0.12
C ALA A 82 3.97 -6.93 0.89
N ARG A 83 2.93 -6.82 1.71
CA ARG A 83 2.71 -7.68 2.86
C ARG A 83 1.22 -7.79 3.10
N LEU A 84 0.64 -8.99 3.01
CA LEU A 84 -0.79 -9.16 3.23
C LEU A 84 -1.10 -9.12 4.72
N VAL A 85 -2.14 -8.39 5.12
CA VAL A 85 -2.64 -8.37 6.50
C VAL A 85 -3.65 -9.50 6.65
N PRO A 86 -3.41 -10.48 7.55
CA PRO A 86 -4.41 -11.50 7.86
C PRO A 86 -5.55 -10.84 8.64
N GLU A 87 -6.76 -10.91 8.08
CA GLU A 87 -7.99 -10.63 8.84
C GLU A 87 -8.25 -11.83 9.78
N LEU A 88 -8.26 -11.57 11.09
CA LEU A 88 -8.59 -12.53 12.14
C LEU A 88 -10.11 -12.76 12.23
#